data_AF-A0A965X9R4-F1
#
_entry.id   AF-A0A965X9R4-F1
#
_cell.length_a   1.000
_cell.length_b   1.000
_cell.length_c   1.000
_cell.angle_alpha   90.00
_cell.angle_beta   90.00
_cell.angle_gamma   90.00
#
_symmetry.space_group_name_H-M   'P 1'
#
loop_
_entity.id
_entity.type
_entity.pdbx_description
1 polymer ?
#
loop_
_entity_poly.entity_id
_entity_poly.type
_entity_poly.pdbx_seq_one_letter_code
_entity_poly.pdbx_strand_id
1 'polypeptide(L)' 'METYKWHTIEPHNNNEETMNDYLENHLSDDFEVIFEDGTYAEIKNKNTGAIWGVNASGDGDFTHHKVEFEIVH' A
#
# COMPACT_ATOMS: atom_id res chain seq x y z
N MET A 1 0.97 7.39 -9.58
CA MET A 1 0.83 8.03 -8.25
C MET A 1 2.20 8.30 -7.69
N GLU A 2 2.33 9.21 -6.73
CA GLU A 2 3.59 9.44 -6.02
C GLU A 2 3.73 8.46 -4.85
N THR A 3 4.96 8.13 -4.45
CA THR A 3 5.24 7.28 -3.28
C THR A 3 4.61 7.89 -2.04
N TYR A 4 3.74 7.13 -1.36
CA TYR A 4 3.12 7.58 -0.11
C TYR A 4 3.96 7.09 1.05
N LYS A 5 4.25 7.98 2.00
CA LYS A 5 5.06 7.69 3.18
C LYS A 5 4.29 8.06 4.43
N TRP A 6 4.35 7.20 5.43
CA TRP A 6 3.74 7.45 6.74
C TRP A 6 4.60 6.85 7.85
N HIS A 7 4.26 7.17 9.09
CA HIS A 7 4.92 6.62 10.24
C HIS A 7 3.88 6.14 11.27
N THR A 8 4.19 5.04 11.94
CA THR A 8 3.35 4.46 13.00
C THR A 8 4.07 4.55 14.34
N ILE A 9 3.30 4.57 15.43
CA ILE A 9 3.86 4.51 16.79
C ILE A 9 4.33 3.08 17.09
N GLU A 10 3.54 2.10 16.67
CA GLU A 10 3.87 0.68 16.80
C GLU A 10 4.72 0.25 15.60
N PRO A 11 5.87 -0.40 15.83
CA PRO A 11 6.70 -0.88 14.75
C PRO A 11 6.00 -2.03 14.02
N HIS A 12 6.06 -2.04 12.69
CA HIS A 12 5.68 -3.21 11.91
C HIS A 12 6.86 -4.20 11.88
N ASN A 13 6.58 -5.46 12.16
CA ASN A 13 7.64 -6.48 12.18
C ASN A 13 8.06 -6.88 10.77
N ASN A 14 7.14 -6.82 9.82
CA ASN A 14 7.35 -7.19 8.43
C ASN A 14 6.60 -6.25 7.47
N ASN A 15 7.01 -6.28 6.21
CA ASN A 15 6.37 -5.50 5.13
C ASN A 15 4.91 -5.92 4.89
N GLU A 16 4.53 -7.16 5.20
CA GLU A 16 3.13 -7.63 5.10
C GLU A 16 2.20 -6.90 6.08
N GLU A 17 2.67 -6.63 7.32
CA GLU A 17 1.91 -5.82 8.27
C GLU A 17 1.78 -4.37 7.78
N THR A 18 2.84 -3.86 7.13
CA THR A 18 2.83 -2.53 6.51
C THR A 18 1.84 -2.43 5.36
N MET A 19 1.74 -3.49 4.55
CA MET A 19 0.73 -3.56 3.50
C MET A 19 -0.68 -3.57 4.08
N ASN A 20 -0.95 -4.44 5.03
CA ASN A 20 -2.28 -4.54 5.65
C ASN A 20 -2.70 -3.21 6.28
N ASP A 21 -1.81 -2.55 7.04
CA ASP A 21 -2.08 -1.22 7.61
C ASP A 21 -2.41 -0.19 6.51
N TYR A 22 -1.67 -0.21 5.40
CA TYR A 22 -1.96 0.67 4.28
C TYR A 22 -3.34 0.38 3.67
N LEU A 23 -3.67 -0.88 3.40
CA LEU A 23 -4.94 -1.28 2.78
C LEU A 23 -6.15 -1.02 3.68
N GLU A 24 -6.01 -1.16 4.99
CA GLU A 24 -7.10 -0.98 5.95
C GLU A 24 -7.28 0.49 6.39
N ASN A 25 -6.19 1.22 6.62
CA ASN A 25 -6.24 2.56 7.23
C ASN A 25 -5.92 3.72 6.28
N HIS A 26 -5.18 3.48 5.20
CA HIS A 26 -4.67 4.54 4.31
C HIS A 26 -5.22 4.49 2.88
N LEU A 27 -5.71 3.33 2.44
CA LEU A 27 -6.32 3.18 1.12
C LEU A 27 -7.64 3.94 1.07
N SER A 28 -7.77 4.82 0.08
CA SER A 28 -8.99 5.59 -0.13
C SER A 28 -10.12 4.66 -0.59
N ASP A 29 -11.35 4.90 -0.12
CA ASP A 29 -12.57 4.16 -0.52
C ASP A 29 -12.85 4.17 -2.04
N ASP A 30 -12.25 5.10 -2.77
CA ASP A 30 -12.27 5.17 -4.24
C ASP A 30 -11.55 4.00 -4.93
N PHE A 31 -10.74 3.25 -4.18
CA PHE A 31 -10.02 2.09 -4.68
C PHE A 31 -10.62 0.80 -4.13
N GLU A 32 -10.46 -0.27 -4.89
CA GLU A 32 -10.86 -1.62 -4.52
C GLU A 32 -9.63 -2.53 -4.62
N VAL A 33 -9.32 -3.26 -3.56
CA VAL A 33 -8.26 -4.27 -3.60
C VAL A 33 -8.76 -5.45 -4.41
N ILE A 34 -8.09 -5.74 -5.53
CA ILE A 34 -8.44 -6.85 -6.41
C ILE A 34 -7.46 -8.03 -6.32
N PHE A 35 -6.26 -7.78 -5.77
CA PHE A 35 -5.24 -8.78 -5.53
C PHE A 35 -4.38 -8.38 -4.34
N GLU A 36 -3.95 -9.34 -3.54
CA GLU A 36 -3.04 -9.15 -2.42
C GLU A 36 -2.11 -10.37 -2.33
N ASP A 37 -0.82 -10.13 -2.27
CA ASP A 37 0.25 -11.12 -2.13
C ASP A 37 1.33 -10.57 -1.17
N GLY A 38 1.03 -10.65 0.13
CA GLY A 38 1.93 -10.26 1.21
C GLY A 38 2.35 -8.78 1.16
N THR A 39 3.45 -8.48 0.48
CA THR A 39 4.02 -7.13 0.36
C THR A 39 3.56 -6.37 -0.88
N TYR A 40 2.88 -7.07 -1.80
CA TYR A 40 2.35 -6.51 -3.04
C TYR A 40 0.82 -6.63 -3.06
N ALA A 41 0.13 -5.62 -3.58
CA ALA A 41 -1.31 -5.65 -3.78
C ALA A 41 -1.67 -4.89 -5.05
N GLU A 42 -2.77 -5.27 -5.68
CA GLU A 42 -3.30 -4.55 -6.83
C GLU A 42 -4.61 -3.88 -6.43
N ILE A 43 -4.66 -2.58 -6.65
CA ILE A 43 -5.82 -1.76 -6.38
C ILE A 43 -6.40 -1.24 -7.69
N LYS A 44 -7.72 -1.34 -7.82
CA LYS A 44 -8.47 -0.82 -8.95
C LYS A 44 -9.19 0.45 -8.56
N ASN A 45 -8.99 1.50 -9.32
CA ASN A 45 -9.73 2.73 -9.13
C ASN A 45 -11.19 2.54 -9.61
N LYS A 46 -12.17 2.70 -8.71
CA LYS A 46 -13.60 2.49 -9.02
C LYS A 46 -14.14 3.50 -10.02
N ASN A 47 -13.57 4.71 -10.06
CA ASN A 47 -14.02 5.80 -10.94
C ASN A 47 -13.48 5.67 -12.38
N THR A 48 -12.22 5.27 -12.54
CA THR A 48 -11.52 5.24 -13.85
C THR A 48 -11.30 3.83 -14.38
N GLY A 49 -11.37 2.81 -13.53
CA GLY A 49 -11.07 1.42 -13.87
C GLY A 49 -9.58 1.09 -13.96
N ALA A 50 -8.69 2.07 -13.79
CA ALA A 50 -7.24 1.88 -13.84
C ALA A 50 -6.74 0.99 -12.69
N ILE A 51 -5.77 0.11 -13.00
CA ILE A 51 -5.18 -0.81 -12.02
C ILE A 51 -3.78 -0.34 -11.66
N TRP A 52 -3.55 -0.23 -10.36
CA TRP A 52 -2.28 0.17 -9.78
C TRP A 52 -1.74 -0.96 -8.91
N GLY A 53 -0.49 -1.33 -9.14
CA GLY A 53 0.27 -2.18 -8.24
C GLY A 53 0.79 -1.33 -7.08
N VAL A 54 0.67 -1.86 -5.88
CA VAL A 54 1.07 -1.25 -4.61
C VAL A 54 2.13 -2.15 -4.00
N ASN A 55 3.29 -1.58 -3.70
CA ASN A 55 4.38 -2.29 -3.02
C ASN A 55 4.67 -1.61 -1.68
N ALA A 56 4.34 -2.29 -0.58
CA ALA A 56 4.58 -1.80 0.77
C ALA A 56 5.96 -2.23 1.28
N SER A 57 6.69 -1.31 1.90
CA SER A 57 7.99 -1.61 2.50
C SER A 57 8.36 -0.60 3.58
N GLY A 58 9.25 -1.00 4.50
CA GLY A 58 9.85 -0.08 5.46
C GLY A 58 10.74 0.98 4.80
N ASP A 59 10.71 2.21 5.32
CA ASP A 59 11.50 3.37 4.87
C ASP A 59 12.69 3.62 5.81
N GLY A 60 13.48 2.58 6.08
CA GLY A 60 14.72 2.67 6.86
C GLY A 60 14.62 2.32 8.34
N ASP A 61 13.41 2.30 8.90
CA ASP A 61 13.12 1.92 10.30
C ASP A 61 11.80 1.14 10.39
N PHE A 62 11.59 0.42 11.48
CA PHE A 62 10.36 -0.36 11.72
C PHE A 62 9.11 0.52 11.94
N THR A 63 9.27 1.82 12.14
CA THR A 63 8.19 2.78 12.36
C THR A 63 7.94 3.70 11.17
N HIS A 64 8.79 3.66 10.15
CA HIS A 64 8.66 4.47 8.94
C HIS A 64 8.33 3.55 7.78
N HIS A 65 7.27 3.89 7.06
CA HIS A 65 6.68 3.04 6.04
C HIS A 65 6.51 3.81 4.75
N LYS A 66 6.62 3.10 3.64
CA LYS A 66 6.37 3.64 2.31
C LYS A 66 5.59 2.63 1.47
N VAL A 67 4.75 3.17 0.60
CA VAL A 67 4.15 2.42 -0.50
C VAL A 67 4.51 3.06 -1.83
N GLU A 68 4.98 2.23 -2.74
CA GLU A 68 5.31 2.60 -4.11
C GLU A 68 4.20 2.11 -5.02
N PHE A 69 3.81 2.96 -5.97
CA PHE A 69 2.71 2.67 -6.89
C PHE A 69 3.25 2.52 -8.30
N GLU A 70 2.88 1.44 -8.97
CA GLU A 70 3.18 1.19 -10.37
C GLU A 70 1.88 1.05 -11.17
N ILE A 71 1.89 1.53 -12.41
CA ILE A 71 0.73 1.34 -13.29
C ILE A 71 0.82 -0.06 -13.89
N VAL A 72 -0.24 -0.85 -13.69
CA VAL A 72 -0.30 -2.23 -14.20
C VAL A 72 -1.10 -2.27 -15.49
N HIS A 73 -2.27 -1.60 -15.52
CA HIS A 73 -3.20 -1.63 -16.65
C HIS A 73 -4.05 -0.37 -16.78
#